data_AF-A0A1Y2R3Z6-F1
#
_entry.id   AF-A0A1Y2R3Z6-F1
#
_cell.length_a   1.000
_cell.length_b   1.000
_cell.length_c   1.000
_cell.angle_alpha   90.00
_cell.angle_beta   90.00
_cell.angle_gamma   90.00
#
_symmetry.space_group_name_H-M   'P 1'
#
loop_
_entity.id
_entity.type
_entity.pdbx_description
1 polymer ?
#
loop_
_entity_poly.entity_id
_entity_poly.type
_entity_poly.pdbx_seq_one_letter_code
_entity_poly.pdbx_strand_id
1 'polypeptide(L)'
;MPSITFSYFDAMSSEDLLNLLRRYARAAKKDDSACKSLSFHQDQVATSLGFNNWSMLHKHLSAALWNETHKLLMLAIKKPGLGDFIDTHAYRTIDEDETTTRMKQWARAKYTPLIEFAFYDSESETGFSWPDVDMVTELGEEFAGKVPQDLIEKVGYELERDGPWGLEEYGD
;
A
#
# COMPACT_ATOMS: atom_id res chain seq x y z
N MET A 1 10.44 18.02 7.86
CA MET A 1 9.96 16.91 7.03
C MET A 1 8.49 16.74 7.34
N PRO A 2 7.59 17.08 6.41
CA PRO A 2 6.16 16.82 6.56
C PRO A 2 5.93 15.30 6.53
N SER A 3 5.21 14.81 7.53
CA SER A 3 4.80 13.41 7.59
C SER A 3 3.30 13.32 7.42
N ILE A 4 2.85 12.36 6.62
CA ILE A 4 1.42 12.10 6.39
C ILE A 4 1.06 10.81 7.09
N THR A 5 0.07 10.88 7.97
CA THR A 5 -0.55 9.71 8.60
C THR A 5 -1.87 9.42 7.90
N PHE A 6 -2.02 8.21 7.38
CA PHE A 6 -3.24 7.79 6.69
C PHE A 6 -3.67 6.38 7.11
N SER A 7 -4.98 6.14 7.07
CA SER A 7 -5.53 4.79 7.23
C SER A 7 -5.29 4.00 5.96
N TYR A 8 -4.72 2.81 6.09
CA TYR A 8 -4.50 1.89 4.96
C TYR A 8 -5.45 0.70 5.01
N PHE A 9 -6.59 0.88 5.70
CA PHE A 9 -7.54 -0.16 6.02
C PHE A 9 -8.04 -0.93 4.78
N ASP A 10 -8.47 -0.22 3.74
CA ASP A 10 -9.01 -0.81 2.51
C ASP A 10 -7.94 -1.48 1.64
N ALA A 11 -6.67 -1.11 1.84
CA ALA A 11 -5.54 -1.62 1.09
C ALA A 11 -4.60 -2.52 1.91
N MET A 12 -5.09 -3.01 3.06
CA MET A 12 -4.28 -3.81 3.96
C MET A 12 -3.88 -5.14 3.30
N SER A 13 -2.57 -5.34 3.13
CA SER A 13 -2.04 -6.60 2.62
C SER A 13 -2.12 -7.72 3.67
N SER A 14 -2.00 -8.98 3.22
CA SER A 14 -1.97 -10.13 4.14
C SER A 14 -0.80 -10.05 5.13
N GLU A 15 0.34 -9.52 4.70
CA GLU A 15 1.51 -9.33 5.55
C GLU A 15 1.27 -8.24 6.60
N ASP A 16 0.63 -7.13 6.22
CA ASP A 16 0.28 -6.07 7.14
C ASP A 16 -0.71 -6.51 8.20
N LEU A 17 -1.74 -7.27 7.79
CA LEU A 17 -2.70 -7.85 8.70
C LEU A 17 -2.00 -8.80 9.68
N LEU A 18 -1.12 -9.68 9.21
CA LEU A 18 -0.32 -10.56 10.07
C LEU A 18 0.54 -9.79 11.06
N ASN A 19 1.19 -8.72 10.62
CA ASN A 19 2.01 -7.87 11.46
C ASN A 19 1.18 -7.15 12.53
N LEU A 20 -0.02 -6.67 12.18
CA LEU A 20 -0.93 -6.02 13.11
C LEU A 20 -1.45 -7.02 14.17
N LEU A 21 -1.89 -8.20 13.75
CA LEU A 21 -2.31 -9.28 14.65
C LEU A 21 -1.17 -9.71 15.60
N ARG A 22 0.07 -9.75 15.10
CA ARG A 22 1.26 -10.02 15.91
C ARG A 22 1.55 -8.92 16.92
N ARG A 23 1.35 -7.64 16.55
CA ARG A 23 1.49 -6.50 17.48
C ARG A 23 0.44 -6.56 18.58
N TYR A 24 -0.80 -6.91 18.25
CA TYR A 24 -1.86 -7.14 19.24
C TYR A 24 -1.49 -8.25 20.23
N ALA A 25 -0.99 -9.40 19.74
CA ALA A 25 -0.52 -10.48 20.60
C ALA A 25 0.64 -10.06 21.53
N ARG A 26 1.53 -9.16 21.06
CA ARG A 26 2.60 -8.60 21.90
C ARG A 26 2.07 -7.64 22.96
N ALA A 27 1.07 -6.82 22.63
CA ALA A 27 0.40 -5.94 23.60
C ALA A 27 -0.29 -6.77 24.69
N ALA A 28 -1.08 -7.78 24.30
CA ALA A 28 -1.73 -8.70 25.21
C ALA A 28 -0.73 -9.44 26.14
N LYS A 29 0.44 -9.83 25.62
CA LYS A 29 1.51 -10.42 26.44
C LYS A 29 2.08 -9.43 27.46
N LYS A 30 2.26 -8.17 27.06
CA LYS A 30 2.81 -7.13 27.94
C LYS A 30 1.91 -6.87 29.14
N ASP A 31 0.60 -6.98 28.93
CA ASP A 31 -0.42 -6.79 29.96
C ASP A 31 -0.72 -8.08 30.76
N ASP A 32 -0.17 -9.24 30.33
CA ASP A 32 -0.39 -10.52 31.01
C ASP A 32 0.51 -10.69 32.24
N SER A 33 -0.08 -10.55 33.42
CA SER A 33 0.56 -10.83 34.70
C SER A 33 0.93 -12.32 34.89
N ALA A 34 0.31 -13.23 34.13
CA ALA A 34 0.58 -14.67 34.22
C ALA A 34 1.84 -15.12 33.45
N CYS A 35 2.56 -14.18 32.81
CA CYS A 35 3.84 -14.40 32.15
C CYS A 35 3.81 -15.51 31.08
N LYS A 36 2.70 -15.64 30.36
CA LYS A 36 2.58 -16.63 29.28
C LYS A 36 3.47 -16.29 28.09
N SER A 37 3.78 -17.30 27.28
CA SER A 37 4.62 -17.13 26.09
C SER A 37 3.91 -16.30 25.02
N LEU A 38 4.69 -15.69 24.12
CA LEU A 38 4.10 -14.97 22.97
C LEU A 38 3.29 -15.91 22.07
N SER A 39 3.73 -17.16 21.91
CA SER A 39 3.02 -18.18 21.13
C SER A 39 1.61 -18.43 21.67
N PHE A 40 1.42 -18.43 22.99
CA PHE A 40 0.11 -18.58 23.60
C PHE A 40 -0.85 -17.46 23.17
N HIS A 41 -0.41 -16.19 23.22
CA HIS A 41 -1.23 -15.06 22.80
C HIS A 41 -1.48 -15.06 21.28
N GLN A 42 -0.50 -15.48 20.48
CA GLN A 42 -0.66 -15.64 19.03
C GLN A 42 -1.72 -16.71 18.71
N ASP A 43 -1.70 -17.84 19.42
CA ASP A 43 -2.68 -18.90 19.25
C ASP A 43 -4.08 -18.46 19.73
N GLN A 44 -4.19 -17.64 20.77
CA GLN A 44 -5.46 -17.04 21.18
C GLN A 44 -6.06 -16.14 20.10
N VAL A 45 -5.23 -15.29 19.48
CA VAL A 45 -5.66 -14.46 18.33
C VAL A 45 -6.15 -15.35 17.20
N ALA A 46 -5.37 -16.37 16.81
CA ALA A 46 -5.76 -17.31 15.76
C ALA A 46 -7.09 -18.03 16.08
N THR A 47 -7.25 -18.50 17.31
CA THR A 47 -8.48 -19.18 17.79
C THR A 47 -9.69 -18.26 17.74
N SER A 48 -9.52 -16.99 18.13
CA SER A 48 -10.59 -15.99 18.07
C SER A 48 -11.11 -15.73 16.65
N LEU A 49 -10.25 -15.96 15.65
CA LEU A 49 -10.52 -15.82 14.22
C LEU A 49 -10.94 -17.15 13.56
N GLY A 50 -11.05 -18.24 14.33
CA GLY A 50 -11.52 -19.54 13.87
C GLY A 50 -10.42 -20.52 13.43
N PHE A 51 -9.15 -20.23 13.72
CA PHE A 51 -8.01 -21.10 13.39
C PHE A 51 -7.51 -21.87 14.60
N ASN A 52 -7.02 -23.09 14.40
CA ASN A 52 -6.54 -23.92 15.51
C ASN A 52 -5.29 -23.35 16.21
N ASN A 53 -4.42 -22.67 15.46
CA ASN A 53 -3.18 -22.07 15.97
C ASN A 53 -2.68 -20.99 15.00
N TRP A 54 -1.69 -20.24 15.45
CA TRP A 54 -1.04 -19.17 14.70
C TRP A 54 -0.43 -19.66 13.38
N SER A 55 0.16 -20.85 13.36
CA SER A 55 0.76 -21.41 12.14
C SER A 55 -0.27 -21.64 11.03
N MET A 56 -1.48 -22.09 11.36
CA MET A 56 -2.57 -22.24 10.38
C MET A 56 -3.07 -20.88 9.88
N LEU A 57 -3.25 -19.90 10.77
CA LEU A 57 -3.62 -18.54 10.38
C LEU A 57 -2.56 -17.93 9.45
N HIS A 58 -1.29 -18.06 9.82
CA HIS A 58 -0.17 -17.57 9.02
C HIS A 58 -0.14 -18.23 7.65
N LYS A 59 -0.25 -19.55 7.58
CA LYS A 59 -0.28 -20.28 6.31
C LYS A 59 -1.46 -19.85 5.44
N HIS A 60 -2.63 -19.64 6.04
CA HIS A 60 -3.80 -19.16 5.33
C HIS A 60 -3.56 -17.76 4.76
N LEU A 61 -3.14 -16.79 5.58
CA LEU A 61 -2.89 -15.42 5.13
C LEU A 61 -1.72 -15.32 4.14
N SER A 62 -0.68 -16.14 4.27
CA SER A 62 0.44 -16.16 3.30
C SER A 62 0.03 -16.63 1.91
N ALA A 63 -1.04 -17.42 1.79
CA ALA A 63 -1.57 -17.90 0.51
C ALA A 63 -2.90 -17.23 0.13
N ALA A 64 -3.42 -16.34 0.97
CA ALA A 64 -4.73 -15.74 0.82
C ALA A 64 -4.74 -14.72 -0.32
N LEU A 65 -5.80 -14.77 -1.13
CA LEU A 65 -6.14 -13.70 -2.06
C LEU A 65 -6.70 -12.50 -1.29
N TRP A 66 -6.66 -11.31 -1.90
CA TRP A 66 -7.13 -10.06 -1.28
C TRP A 66 -8.55 -10.20 -0.68
N ASN A 67 -9.47 -10.86 -1.38
CA ASN A 67 -10.84 -11.09 -0.89
C ASN A 67 -10.89 -11.89 0.43
N GLU A 68 -10.00 -12.85 0.61
CA GLU A 68 -9.93 -13.66 1.83
C GLU A 68 -9.30 -12.87 2.98
N THR A 69 -8.24 -12.13 2.69
CA THR A 69 -7.61 -11.19 3.63
C THR A 69 -8.61 -10.15 4.11
N HIS A 70 -9.37 -9.54 3.20
CA HIS A 70 -10.40 -8.56 3.53
C HIS A 70 -11.52 -9.18 4.39
N LYS A 71 -12.01 -10.38 4.06
CA LYS A 71 -12.99 -11.09 4.90
C LYS A 71 -12.47 -11.31 6.32
N LEU A 72 -11.20 -11.69 6.46
CA LEU A 72 -10.58 -11.96 7.74
C LEU A 72 -10.36 -10.68 8.56
N LEU A 73 -9.97 -9.58 7.90
CA LEU A 73 -9.93 -8.23 8.48
C LEU A 73 -11.33 -7.81 9.00
N MET A 74 -12.37 -7.97 8.19
CA MET A 74 -13.75 -7.67 8.60
C MET A 74 -14.24 -8.53 9.78
N LEU A 75 -13.76 -9.77 9.91
CA LEU A 75 -14.00 -10.60 11.08
C LEU A 75 -13.22 -10.10 12.30
N ALA A 76 -11.96 -9.70 12.13
CA ALA A 76 -11.10 -9.23 13.20
C ALA A 76 -11.65 -7.94 13.87
N ILE A 77 -12.24 -7.04 13.09
CA ILE A 77 -12.79 -5.78 13.62
C ILE A 77 -14.06 -5.99 14.43
N LYS A 78 -14.85 -7.00 14.08
CA LYS A 78 -16.03 -7.38 14.85
C LYS A 78 -15.69 -7.98 16.21
N LYS A 79 -14.41 -8.27 16.50
CA LYS A 79 -13.98 -8.83 17.78
C LYS A 79 -13.67 -7.69 18.75
N PRO A 80 -14.27 -7.66 19.96
CA PRO A 80 -13.99 -6.64 20.95
C PRO A 80 -12.51 -6.69 21.37
N GLY A 81 -11.89 -5.52 21.56
CA GLY A 81 -10.46 -5.38 21.85
C GLY A 81 -9.56 -5.49 20.61
N LEU A 82 -9.75 -6.50 19.76
CA LEU A 82 -8.98 -6.62 18.52
C LEU A 82 -9.39 -5.56 17.49
N GLY A 83 -10.69 -5.29 17.34
CA GLY A 83 -11.19 -4.21 16.48
C GLY A 83 -10.72 -2.84 16.93
N ASP A 84 -10.85 -2.52 18.22
CA ASP A 84 -10.37 -1.26 18.78
C ASP A 84 -8.85 -1.08 18.55
N PHE A 85 -8.08 -2.18 18.66
CA PHE A 85 -6.65 -2.16 18.38
C PHE A 85 -6.37 -1.91 16.89
N ILE A 86 -7.10 -2.56 15.98
CA ILE A 86 -6.99 -2.33 14.53
C ILE A 86 -7.31 -0.87 14.20
N ASP A 87 -8.44 -0.35 14.69
CA ASP A 87 -8.87 1.02 14.41
C ASP A 87 -7.87 2.07 14.91
N THR A 88 -7.12 1.76 15.97
CA THR A 88 -6.09 2.64 16.54
C THR A 88 -4.73 2.48 15.86
N HIS A 89 -4.42 1.32 15.28
CA HIS A 89 -3.07 0.99 14.79
C HIS A 89 -2.99 0.72 13.27
N ALA A 90 -4.11 0.75 12.54
CA ALA A 90 -4.17 0.62 11.08
C ALA A 90 -3.82 1.95 10.36
N TYR A 91 -2.90 2.72 10.95
CA TYR A 91 -2.34 3.93 10.35
C TYR A 91 -0.90 3.68 9.93
N ARG A 92 -0.55 4.22 8.76
CA ARG A 92 0.83 4.35 8.31
C ARG A 92 1.22 5.80 8.34
N THR A 93 2.46 6.06 8.77
CA THR A 93 3.09 7.37 8.64
C THR A 93 4.17 7.25 7.58
N ILE A 94 4.10 8.09 6.57
CA ILE A 94 5.12 8.20 5.53
C ILE A 94 5.73 9.59 5.58
N ASP A 95 6.99 9.69 5.16
CA ASP A 95 7.64 10.96 4.87
C ASP A 95 7.20 11.41 3.46
N GLU A 96 6.55 12.56 3.38
CA GLU A 96 5.99 13.06 2.12
C GLU A 96 7.09 13.36 1.10
N ASP A 97 8.21 13.92 1.54
CA ASP A 97 9.32 14.34 0.67
C ASP A 97 10.05 13.12 0.10
N GLU A 98 10.34 12.12 0.95
CA GLU A 98 10.97 10.87 0.55
C GLU A 98 10.07 10.09 -0.42
N THR A 99 8.78 9.99 -0.11
CA THR A 99 7.81 9.27 -0.94
C THR A 99 7.63 9.96 -2.30
N THR A 100 7.54 11.29 -2.32
CA THR A 100 7.49 12.09 -3.55
C THR A 100 8.72 11.85 -4.42
N THR A 101 9.91 11.88 -3.82
CA THR A 101 11.16 11.63 -4.53
C THR A 101 11.18 10.23 -5.14
N ARG A 102 10.72 9.23 -4.40
CA ARG A 102 10.65 7.84 -4.87
C ARG A 102 9.67 7.66 -6.03
N MET A 103 8.49 8.27 -5.97
CA MET A 103 7.50 8.21 -7.06
C MET A 103 8.04 8.86 -8.35
N LYS A 104 8.68 10.04 -8.23
CA LYS A 104 9.31 10.72 -9.37
C LYS A 104 10.47 9.91 -9.96
N GLN A 105 11.28 9.26 -9.13
CA GLN A 105 12.36 8.39 -9.60
C GLN A 105 11.84 7.15 -10.32
N TRP A 106 10.76 6.54 -9.82
CA TRP A 106 10.11 5.42 -10.49
C TRP A 106 9.57 5.83 -11.87
N ALA A 107 8.88 6.97 -11.95
CA ALA A 107 8.38 7.52 -13.21
C ALA A 107 9.52 7.72 -14.22
N ARG A 108 10.61 8.37 -13.82
CA ARG A 108 11.79 8.62 -14.67
C ARG A 108 12.58 7.37 -15.05
N ALA A 109 12.43 6.28 -14.29
CA ALA A 109 13.08 5.01 -14.62
C ALA A 109 12.30 4.21 -15.66
N LYS A 110 10.98 4.43 -15.76
CA LYS A 110 10.07 3.69 -16.65
C LYS A 110 9.67 4.50 -17.88
N TYR A 111 9.55 5.80 -17.76
CA TYR A 111 9.04 6.72 -18.78
C TYR A 111 10.04 7.83 -19.07
N THR A 112 10.04 8.30 -20.31
CA THR A 112 10.80 9.46 -20.74
C THR A 112 9.86 10.65 -20.95
N PRO A 113 10.25 11.88 -20.55
CA PRO A 113 9.56 13.10 -20.94
C PRO A 113 9.60 13.28 -22.47
N LEU A 114 8.44 13.24 -23.13
CA LEU A 114 8.33 13.37 -24.59
C LEU A 114 8.68 14.78 -25.09
N ILE A 115 8.60 15.79 -24.23
CA ILE A 115 8.98 17.18 -24.57
C ILE A 115 10.45 17.29 -25.02
N GLU A 116 11.30 16.36 -24.62
CA GLU A 116 12.73 16.36 -24.98
C GLU A 116 13.03 15.64 -26.31
N PHE A 117 12.11 14.81 -26.82
CA PHE A 117 12.40 13.88 -27.92
C PHE A 117 11.34 13.79 -29.03
N ALA A 118 10.07 14.05 -28.72
CA ALA A 118 8.99 13.89 -29.68
C ALA A 118 8.87 15.12 -30.60
N PHE A 119 8.66 14.86 -31.89
CA PHE A 119 8.39 15.93 -32.84
C PHE A 119 6.98 16.48 -32.59
N TYR A 120 6.83 17.80 -32.75
CA TYR A 120 5.52 18.43 -32.68
C TYR A 120 4.63 17.92 -33.80
N ASP A 121 3.48 17.35 -33.44
CA ASP A 121 2.49 16.81 -34.35
C ASP A 121 1.12 17.38 -33.98
N SER A 122 0.64 18.34 -34.77
CA SER A 122 -0.63 19.03 -34.54
C SER A 122 -1.87 18.15 -34.72
N GLU A 123 -1.73 16.94 -35.27
CA GLU A 123 -2.83 15.98 -35.43
C GLU A 123 -2.94 15.00 -34.25
N SER A 124 -1.95 14.98 -33.37
CA SER A 124 -1.96 14.16 -32.15
C SER A 124 -2.71 14.85 -30.99
N GLU A 125 -3.30 14.07 -30.09
CA GLU A 125 -4.07 14.59 -28.94
C GLU A 125 -3.22 15.43 -27.98
N THR A 126 -1.92 15.14 -27.89
CA THR A 126 -0.98 15.85 -27.01
C THR A 126 -0.07 16.85 -27.72
N GLY A 127 -0.20 16.98 -29.05
CA GLY A 127 0.68 17.82 -29.86
C GLY A 127 2.05 17.19 -30.14
N PHE A 128 2.27 15.92 -29.81
CA PHE A 128 3.50 15.16 -30.05
C PHE A 128 3.23 13.83 -30.74
N SER A 129 4.17 13.41 -31.60
CA SER A 129 4.02 12.20 -32.42
C SER A 129 4.10 10.86 -31.67
N TRP A 130 4.18 10.87 -30.33
CA TRP A 130 4.32 9.69 -29.48
C TRP A 130 3.12 9.57 -28.54
N PRO A 131 2.61 8.34 -28.29
CA PRO A 131 1.53 8.13 -27.33
C PRO A 131 2.04 8.49 -25.92
N ASP A 132 1.27 9.33 -25.23
CA ASP A 132 1.55 9.71 -23.86
C ASP A 132 0.87 8.74 -22.87
N VAL A 133 1.38 8.73 -21.65
CA VAL A 133 0.79 8.02 -20.52
C VAL A 133 0.26 9.01 -19.48
N ASP A 134 -0.91 8.69 -18.93
CA ASP A 134 -1.46 9.38 -17.78
C ASP A 134 -0.65 8.99 -16.53
N MET A 135 0.14 9.93 -16.02
CA MET A 135 1.05 9.69 -14.91
C MET A 135 0.30 9.48 -13.59
N VAL A 136 -0.88 10.08 -13.43
CA VAL A 136 -1.74 9.85 -12.27
C VAL A 136 -2.23 8.40 -12.26
N THR A 137 -2.67 7.90 -13.42
CA THR A 137 -3.12 6.51 -13.57
C THR A 137 -1.98 5.53 -13.32
N GLU A 138 -0.81 5.73 -13.95
CA GLU A 138 0.36 4.86 -13.80
C GLU A 138 0.91 4.81 -12.38
N LEU A 139 1.00 5.96 -11.71
CA LEU A 139 1.38 6.00 -10.29
C LEU A 139 0.29 5.40 -9.40
N GLY A 140 -0.98 5.59 -9.76
CA GLY A 140 -2.12 4.95 -9.10
C GLY A 140 -1.98 3.43 -9.07
N GLU A 141 -1.69 2.80 -10.21
CA GLU A 141 -1.53 1.35 -10.27
C GLU A 141 -0.36 0.83 -9.43
N GLU A 142 0.78 1.52 -9.43
CA GLU A 142 1.97 1.07 -8.70
C GLU A 142 1.90 1.36 -7.19
N PHE A 143 1.37 2.52 -6.80
CA PHE A 143 1.42 3.03 -5.43
C PHE A 143 0.07 2.95 -4.69
N ALA A 144 -1.02 2.53 -5.34
CA ALA A 144 -2.30 2.31 -4.70
C ALA A 144 -2.14 1.45 -3.44
N GLY A 145 -2.68 1.95 -2.33
CA GLY A 145 -2.64 1.26 -1.05
C GLY A 145 -1.33 1.33 -0.28
N LYS A 146 -0.25 1.77 -0.92
CA LYS A 146 1.05 2.04 -0.26
C LYS A 146 1.17 3.50 0.16
N VAL A 147 0.50 4.40 -0.56
CA VAL A 147 0.57 5.87 -0.42
C VAL A 147 -0.85 6.44 -0.52
N PRO A 148 -1.18 7.57 0.14
CA PRO A 148 -2.46 8.25 -0.02
C PRO A 148 -2.71 8.65 -1.47
N GLN A 149 -3.95 8.47 -1.93
CA GLN A 149 -4.37 8.85 -3.28
C GLN A 149 -4.09 10.33 -3.57
N ASP A 150 -4.36 11.22 -2.62
CA ASP A 150 -4.09 12.66 -2.76
C ASP A 150 -2.61 12.96 -3.05
N LEU A 151 -1.69 12.18 -2.48
CA LEU A 151 -0.26 12.36 -2.73
C LEU A 151 0.14 11.78 -4.10
N ILE A 152 -0.47 10.67 -4.51
CA ILE A 152 -0.29 10.10 -5.85
C ILE A 152 -0.74 11.10 -6.91
N GLU A 153 -1.94 11.65 -6.78
CA GLU A 153 -2.49 12.66 -7.69
C GLU A 153 -1.62 13.91 -7.73
N LYS A 154 -1.20 14.43 -6.56
CA LYS A 154 -0.28 15.57 -6.48
C LYS A 154 0.99 15.33 -7.28
N VAL A 155 1.63 14.16 -7.13
CA VAL A 155 2.88 13.85 -7.83
C VAL A 155 2.65 13.59 -9.32
N GLY A 156 1.56 12.91 -9.70
CA GLY A 156 1.20 12.71 -11.10
C GLY A 156 0.99 14.04 -11.82
N TYR A 157 0.20 14.96 -11.25
CA TYR A 157 0.03 16.30 -11.81
C TYR A 157 1.32 17.11 -11.86
N GLU A 158 2.22 16.96 -10.88
CA GLU A 158 3.54 17.61 -10.94
C GLU A 158 4.37 17.08 -12.11
N LEU A 159 4.33 15.79 -12.40
CA LEU A 159 5.04 15.19 -13.54
C LEU A 159 4.43 15.61 -14.87
N GLU A 160 3.11 15.65 -14.99
CA GLU A 160 2.43 16.11 -16.22
C GLU A 160 2.70 17.58 -16.54
N ARG A 161 3.02 18.40 -15.54
CA ARG A 161 3.49 19.79 -15.75
C ARG A 161 4.89 19.86 -16.35
N ASP A 162 5.73 18.86 -16.13
CA ASP A 162 7.06 18.77 -16.74
C ASP A 162 6.96 18.40 -18.23
N GLY A 163 5.81 17.90 -18.68
CA GLY A 163 5.51 17.59 -20.08
C GLY A 163 4.78 16.25 -20.21
N PRO A 164 4.33 15.90 -21.43
CA PRO A 164 3.80 14.57 -21.69
C PRO A 164 4.90 13.52 -21.51
N TRP A 165 4.54 12.35 -20.97
CA TRP A 165 5.46 11.24 -20.70
C TRP A 165 5.11 10.06 -21.60
N GLY A 166 6.11 9.29 -22.02
CA GLY A 166 5.87 8.13 -22.87
C GLY A 166 6.95 7.06 -22.69
N LEU A 167 6.75 5.92 -23.34
CA LEU A 167 7.73 4.84 -23.40
C LEU A 167 8.62 5.06 -24.61
N GLU A 168 9.94 5.02 -24.42
CA GLU A 168 10.86 4.88 -25.55
C GLU A 168 10.77 3.44 -26.09
N GLU A 169 9.98 3.24 -27.14
CA GLU A 169 10.12 2.05 -27.98
C GLU A 169 11.39 2.22 -28.82
N TYR A 170 12.52 1.68 -28.32
CA TYR A 170 13.62 1.33 -29.20
C TYR A 170 13.12 0.17 -30.07
N GLY A 171 12.65 0.51 -31.27
CA GLY A 171 12.37 -0.50 -32.29
C GLY A 171 13.62 -1.36 -32.51
N ASP A 172 13.47 -2.68 -32.34
CA ASP A 172 14.45 -3.68 -32.80
C ASP A 172 14.62 -3.62 -34.32
#